data_AF-A0A0W8F108-F1
#
_entry.id   AF-A0A0W8F108-F1
#
_cell.length_a   1.000
_cell.length_b   1.000
_cell.length_c   1.000
_cell.angle_alpha   90.00
_cell.angle_beta   90.00
_cell.angle_gamma   90.00
#
_symmetry.space_group_name_H-M   'P 1'
#
loop_
_entity.id
_entity.type
_entity.pdbx_description
1 polymer ?
#
loop_
_entity_poly.entity_id
_entity_poly.type
_entity_poly.pdbx_seq_one_letter_code
_entity_poly.pdbx_strand_id
1 'polypeptide(L)' 'MKDWVQKLDAFLQFNEREILAGSGRVSMEVAKNLALEEYAKFSQRRIAEEDAEAAAEFERTVRELENKGDEG' A
#
# COMPACT_ATOMS: atom_id res chain seq x y z
N MET A 1 -30.83 -7.90 9.82
CA MET A 1 -30.05 -7.14 8.79
C MET A 1 -30.64 -7.25 7.39
N LYS A 2 -31.05 -8.44 6.90
CA LYS A 2 -31.63 -8.60 5.55
C LYS A 2 -32.94 -7.82 5.31
N ASP A 3 -33.82 -7.73 6.31
CA ASP A 3 -35.12 -7.06 6.15
C ASP A 3 -35.01 -5.54 6.01
N TRP A 4 -33.98 -4.95 6.60
CA TRP A 4 -33.69 -3.53 6.44
C TRP A 4 -33.23 -3.22 5.01
N VAL A 5 -32.36 -4.07 4.46
CA VAL A 5 -31.84 -3.92 3.10
C VAL A 5 -32.98 -3.98 2.08
N GLN A 6 -33.91 -4.93 2.23
CA GLN A 6 -35.08 -5.03 1.35
C GLN A 6 -35.98 -3.79 1.38
N LYS A 7 -36.20 -3.20 2.55
CA LYS A 7 -37.01 -1.97 2.68
C LYS A 7 -36.32 -0.77 2.05
N LEU A 8 -34.99 -0.66 2.19
CA LEU A 8 -34.21 0.40 1.56
C LEU A 8 -34.19 0.26 0.04
N ASP A 9 -33.99 -0.96 -0.47
CA ASP A 9 -34.02 -1.26 -1.89
C ASP A 9 -35.38 -0.89 -2.51
N ALA A 10 -36.49 -1.27 -1.87
CA ALA A 10 -37.83 -0.89 -2.30
C ALA A 10 -38.05 0.64 -2.31
N PHE A 11 -37.49 1.36 -1.34
CA PHE A 11 -37.55 2.83 -1.28
C PHE A 11 -36.72 3.50 -2.39
N LEU A 12 -35.55 2.95 -2.72
CA LEU A 12 -34.70 3.46 -3.79
C LEU A 12 -35.34 3.24 -5.17
N GLN A 13 -35.90 2.04 -5.42
CA GLN A 13 -36.68 1.74 -6.63
C GLN A 13 -37.89 2.65 -6.78
N PHE A 14 -38.61 2.93 -5.69
CA PHE A 14 -39.75 3.85 -5.70
C PHE A 14 -39.37 5.28 -6.11
N ASN A 15 -38.13 5.70 -5.87
CA ASN A 15 -37.62 7.02 -6.26
C ASN A 15 -36.88 7.01 -7.62
N GLU A 16 -37.09 5.97 -8.44
CA GLU A 16 -36.42 5.76 -9.74
C GLU A 16 -34.89 5.81 -9.67
N ARG A 17 -34.30 5.58 -8.49
CA ARG A 17 -32.86 5.50 -8.33
C ARG A 17 -32.43 4.07 -8.62
N GLU A 18 -31.47 3.91 -9.54
CA GLU A 18 -30.89 2.60 -9.79
C GLU A 18 -30.22 2.05 -8.54
N ILE A 19 -30.58 0.81 -8.20
CA ILE A 19 -29.93 0.07 -7.14
C ILE A 19 -28.64 -0.49 -7.72
N LEU A 20 -27.51 -0.15 -7.10
CA LEU A 20 -26.20 -0.65 -7.50
C LEU A 20 -26.08 -2.15 -7.17
N ALA A 21 -26.51 -3.00 -8.09
CA ALA A 21 -26.42 -4.44 -7.97
C ALA A 21 -24.95 -4.90 -8.10
N GLY A 22 -24.43 -5.59 -7.06
CA GLY A 22 -23.09 -6.18 -7.11
C GLY A 22 -22.00 -5.44 -6.32
N SER A 23 -22.35 -4.44 -5.50
CA SER A 23 -21.41 -3.84 -4.55
C SER A 23 -20.96 -4.87 -3.51
N GLY A 24 -19.69 -5.28 -3.56
CA GLY A 24 -19.02 -5.92 -2.42
C GLY A 24 -18.11 -7.11 -2.71
N ARG A 25 -18.34 -7.92 -3.75
CA ARG A 25 -17.51 -9.13 -3.97
C ARG A 25 -16.39 -8.92 -4.99
N VAL A 26 -16.73 -8.43 -6.18
CA VAL A 26 -15.73 -8.10 -7.21
C VAL A 26 -14.84 -6.93 -6.76
N SER A 27 -15.42 -5.96 -6.05
CA SER A 27 -14.68 -4.80 -5.53
C SER A 27 -13.63 -5.18 -4.47
N MET A 28 -13.87 -6.16 -3.61
CA MET A 28 -12.93 -6.53 -2.55
C MET A 28 -11.71 -7.28 -3.08
N GLU A 29 -11.91 -8.22 -3.99
CA GLU A 29 -10.81 -8.97 -4.61
C GLU A 29 -9.95 -8.06 -5.49
N VAL A 30 -10.57 -7.19 -6.29
CA VAL A 30 -9.86 -6.19 -7.10
C VAL A 30 -9.12 -5.19 -6.21
N ALA A 31 -9.76 -4.68 -5.15
CA ALA A 31 -9.10 -3.77 -4.20
C ALA A 31 -7.91 -4.42 -3.49
N LYS A 32 -8.03 -5.71 -3.11
CA LYS A 32 -6.93 -6.46 -2.49
C LYS A 32 -5.77 -6.63 -3.46
N ASN A 33 -6.04 -6.99 -4.71
CA ASN A 33 -5.00 -7.16 -5.72
C ASN A 33 -4.29 -5.83 -5.99
N LEU A 34 -5.04 -4.74 -6.14
CA LEU A 34 -4.48 -3.40 -6.33
C LEU A 34 -3.63 -2.97 -5.14
N ALA A 35 -4.09 -3.21 -3.91
CA ALA A 35 -3.35 -2.88 -2.70
C ALA A 35 -2.02 -3.65 -2.61
N LEU A 36 -2.03 -4.95 -2.95
CA LEU A 36 -0.82 -5.78 -2.95
C LEU A 36 0.16 -5.34 -4.03
N GLU A 37 -0.32 -4.98 -5.21
CA GLU A 37 0.52 -4.50 -6.32
C GLU A 37 1.21 -3.18 -5.96
N GLU A 38 0.48 -2.21 -5.43
CA GLU A 38 1.05 -0.93 -5.03
C GLU A 38 1.99 -1.07 -3.84
N TYR A 39 1.67 -1.94 -2.88
CA TYR A 39 2.59 -2.27 -1.79
C TYR A 39 3.89 -2.89 -2.29
N ALA A 40 3.84 -3.81 -3.27
CA ALA A 40 5.03 -4.42 -3.84
C ALA A 40 5.94 -3.37 -4.50
N LYS A 41 5.36 -2.42 -5.26
CA LYS A 41 6.11 -1.30 -5.87
C LYS A 41 6.75 -0.39 -4.82
N PHE A 42 6.06 -0.11 -3.73
CA PHE A 42 6.61 0.66 -2.61
C PHE A 42 7.73 -0.10 -1.91
N SER A 43 7.51 -1.38 -1.59
CA SER A 43 8.46 -2.23 -0.86
C SER A 43 9.79 -2.35 -1.61
N GLN A 44 9.75 -2.56 -2.93
CA GLN A 44 10.98 -2.60 -3.75
C GLN A 44 11.75 -1.28 -3.71
N ARG A 45 11.05 -0.14 -3.81
CA ARG A 45 11.69 1.18 -3.74
C ARG A 45 12.34 1.41 -2.38
N ARG A 46 11.62 1.10 -1.29
CA ARG A 46 12.11 1.22 0.08
C ARG A 46 13.37 0.38 0.30
N ILE A 47 13.39 -0.87 -0.14
CA ILE A 47 14.57 -1.74 -0.01
C ILE A 47 15.76 -1.14 -0.75
N ALA A 48 15.57 -0.68 -1.99
CA ALA A 48 16.65 -0.08 -2.77
C ALA A 48 17.21 1.20 -2.12
N GLU A 49 16.36 1.99 -1.48
CA GLU A 49 16.76 3.20 -0.73
C GLU A 49 17.54 2.83 0.54
N GLU A 50 17.04 1.86 1.33
CA GLU A 50 17.71 1.36 2.53
C GLU A 50 19.09 0.75 2.21
N ASP A 51 19.19 -0.03 1.13
CA ASP A 51 20.47 -0.60 0.68
C ASP A 51 21.47 0.50 0.27
N ALA A 52 21.00 1.54 -0.41
CA ALA A 52 21.84 2.66 -0.83
C ALA A 52 22.32 3.48 0.38
N GLU A 53 21.45 3.74 1.35
CA GLU A 53 21.79 4.45 2.58
C GLU A 53 22.81 3.66 3.41
N ALA A 54 22.61 2.35 3.56
CA ALA A 54 23.52 1.46 4.27
C ALA A 54 24.91 1.42 3.60
N ALA A 55 24.97 1.35 2.26
CA ALA A 55 26.23 1.40 1.53
C ALA A 55 26.97 2.72 1.76
N ALA A 56 26.25 3.86 1.71
CA ALA A 56 26.83 5.17 1.95
C ALA A 56 27.31 5.35 3.39
N GLU A 57 26.60 4.81 4.38
CA GLU A 57 27.03 4.80 5.77
C GLU A 57 28.29 3.96 5.96
N PHE A 58 28.34 2.77 5.37
CA PHE A 58 29.52 1.93 5.41
C PHE A 58 30.74 2.65 4.84
N GLU A 59 30.63 3.27 3.66
CA GLU A 59 31.73 4.04 3.06
C GLU A 59 32.21 5.18 3.96
N ARG A 60 31.29 5.92 4.60
CA ARG A 60 31.65 6.99 5.55
C ARG A 60 32.43 6.43 6.74
N THR A 61 31.95 5.34 7.34
CA THR A 61 32.60 4.74 8.52
C THR A 61 33.99 4.20 8.20
N VAL A 62 34.17 3.56 7.04
CA VAL A 62 35.50 3.10 6.58
C VAL A 62 36.46 4.29 6.43
N ARG A 63 36.01 5.36 5.77
CA ARG A 63 36.84 6.57 5.57
C ARG A 63 37.23 7.24 6.89
N GLU A 64 36.33 7.27 7.87
CA GLU A 64 36.64 7.78 9.20
C GLU A 64 37.69 6.95 9.94
N LEU A 65 37.67 5.62 9.77
CA LEU A 65 38.66 4.73 10.35
C LEU A 65 40.03 4.87 9.68
N GLU A 66 40.07 4.99 8.34
CA GLU A 66 41.31 5.25 7.59
C GLU A 66 41.97 6.56 8.03
N ASN A 67 41.19 7.65 8.10
CA ASN A 67 41.72 8.95 8.53
C ASN A 67 42.24 8.93 9.98
N LYS A 68 41.62 8.16 10.89
CA LYS A 68 42.10 7.98 12.27
C LYS A 68 43.36 7.12 12.37
N GLY A 69 43.58 6.21 11.43
CA GLY A 69 44.76 5.35 11.36
C GLY A 69 46.01 6.09 10.87
N ASP A 70 45.84 7.10 10.01
CA ASP A 70 46.93 7.94 9.48
C ASP A 70 47.42 9.03 10.45
N GLU A 71 46.64 9.34 11.51
CA GLU A 71 46.99 10.35 12.53
C GLU A 71 47.75 9.79 13.75
N GLY A 72 48.04 8.48 13.80
CA GLY A 72 48.73 7.80 14.92
C GLY A 72 50.08 7.18 14.53
#